data_AF-A0A9J6FT83-F1
#
_entry.id   AF-A0A9J6FT83-F1
#
_cell.length_a   1.000
_cell.length_b   1.000
_cell.length_c   1.000
_cell.angle_alpha   90.00
_cell.angle_beta   90.00
_cell.angle_gamma   90.00
#
_symmetry.space_group_name_H-M   'P 1'
#
loop_
_entity.id
_entity.type
_entity.pdbx_description
1 polymer ?
#
loop_
_entity_poly.entity_id
_entity_poly.type
_entity_poly.pdbx_seq_one_letter_code
_entity_poly.pdbx_strand_id
1 'polypeptide(L)'
;MCSFTLDTSGESTDSFVKCILPGFSRNFSLVSLHFRPGVSRLSREWFHVRNVVRRNYCLVTRAAHFAAGRNRSRHCAQALEPVASSTALVAKVSDMASVSEGEAVEMIRENLRSLQSRLGYLRAAGVIRNTLRLARTSGPAPPTGQP
;
A
#
# COMPACT_ATOMS: atom_id res chain seq x y z
N MET A 1 -10.70 4.14 10.52
CA MET A 1 -10.07 4.87 9.40
C MET A 1 -8.91 5.71 9.94
N CYS A 2 -7.65 5.47 9.54
CA CYS A 2 -6.53 6.33 9.93
C CYS A 2 -6.57 7.62 9.10
N SER A 3 -7.24 8.64 9.64
CA SER A 3 -7.24 10.00 9.12
C SER A 3 -6.14 10.79 9.83
N PHE A 4 -5.21 11.36 9.07
CA PHE A 4 -4.18 12.23 9.63
C PHE A 4 -4.55 13.67 9.33
N THR A 5 -4.75 14.46 10.38
CA THR A 5 -4.89 15.91 10.31
C THR A 5 -3.56 16.51 10.70
N LEU A 6 -2.85 17.11 9.74
CA LEU A 6 -1.64 17.86 10.01
C LEU A 6 -2.03 19.30 10.33
N ASP A 7 -1.79 19.74 11.57
CA ASP A 7 -1.89 21.14 11.98
C ASP A 7 -0.56 21.83 11.67
N THR A 8 -0.58 22.92 10.91
CA THR A 8 0.61 23.34 10.16
C THR A 8 0.96 24.80 10.39
N SER A 9 1.87 25.04 11.33
CA SER A 9 2.71 26.23 11.33
C SER A 9 3.90 26.01 10.37
N GLY A 10 3.76 26.58 9.16
CA GLY A 10 4.79 26.91 8.16
C GLY A 10 5.99 25.97 7.92
N GLU A 11 6.88 25.82 8.90
CA GLU A 11 8.19 25.18 8.75
C GLU A 11 8.28 23.78 9.37
N SER A 12 7.53 23.53 10.45
CA SER A 12 7.58 22.25 11.16
C SER A 12 7.00 21.10 10.32
N THR A 13 5.98 21.40 9.50
CA THR A 13 5.30 20.41 8.68
C THR A 13 6.14 19.94 7.49
N ASP A 14 6.88 20.85 6.85
CA ASP A 14 7.72 20.49 5.71
C ASP A 14 8.92 19.63 6.15
N SER A 15 9.48 19.93 7.33
CA SER A 15 10.50 19.09 7.96
C SER A 15 9.93 17.71 8.31
N PHE A 16 8.74 17.63 8.89
CA PHE A 16 8.05 16.37 9.17
C PHE A 16 7.84 15.53 7.90
N VAL A 17 7.35 16.13 6.81
CA VAL A 17 7.16 15.42 5.54
C VAL A 17 8.48 14.90 4.98
N LYS A 18 9.56 15.68 5.04
CA LYS A 18 10.89 15.24 4.61
C LYS A 18 11.40 14.06 5.43
N CYS A 19 11.15 14.03 6.74
CA CYS A 19 11.56 12.94 7.62
C CYS A 19 10.80 11.64 7.35
N ILE A 20 9.51 11.70 7.05
CA ILE A 20 8.68 10.49 6.84
C ILE A 20 8.71 9.97 5.41
N LEU A 21 9.08 10.81 4.44
CA LEU A 21 9.12 10.52 3.00
C LEU A 21 9.83 9.21 2.62
N PRO A 22 11.03 8.89 3.16
CA PRO A 22 11.76 7.67 2.81
C PRO A 22 10.99 6.38 3.11
N GLY A 23 10.15 6.37 4.16
CA GLY A 23 9.31 5.23 4.53
C GLY A 23 7.90 5.26 3.91
N PHE A 24 7.48 6.43 3.42
CA PHE A 24 6.11 6.70 3.05
C PHE A 24 5.60 5.86 1.88
N SER A 25 6.46 5.59 0.90
CA SER A 25 6.10 4.79 -0.29
C SER A 25 5.73 3.33 0.04
N ARG A 26 6.17 2.82 1.20
CA ARG A 26 5.86 1.48 1.71
C ARG A 26 4.74 1.49 2.75
N ASN A 27 4.25 2.66 3.14
CA ASN A 27 3.10 2.78 4.02
C ASN A 27 1.81 2.64 3.20
N PHE A 28 0.98 1.64 3.54
CA PHE A 28 -0.31 1.40 2.90
C PHE A 28 -1.51 1.82 3.77
N SER A 29 -1.24 2.27 5.00
CA SER A 29 -2.25 2.62 5.99
C SER A 29 -2.80 4.03 5.80
N LEU A 30 -2.03 4.93 5.19
CA LEU A 30 -2.47 6.29 4.89
C LEU A 30 -3.36 6.32 3.64
N VAL A 31 -4.65 6.56 3.85
CA VAL A 31 -5.69 6.56 2.79
C VAL A 31 -6.45 7.88 2.66
N SER A 32 -6.36 8.76 3.66
CA SER A 32 -6.91 10.12 3.60
C SER A 32 -5.93 11.11 4.22
N LEU A 33 -5.90 12.30 3.64
CA LEU A 33 -5.11 13.42 4.13
C LEU A 33 -5.90 14.70 3.85
N HIS A 34 -6.21 15.45 4.91
CA HIS A 34 -6.91 16.72 4.81
C HIS A 34 -5.94 17.88 4.99
N PHE A 35 -6.04 18.84 4.07
CA PHE A 35 -5.28 20.09 4.13
C PHE A 35 -6.21 21.21 4.56
N ARG A 36 -5.76 22.08 5.47
CA ARG A 36 -6.49 23.33 5.72
C ARG A 36 -6.50 24.18 4.43
N PRO A 37 -7.61 24.89 4.15
CA PRO A 37 -7.67 25.85 3.05
C PRO A 37 -6.57 26.92 3.17
N GLY A 38 -6.02 27.39 2.04
CA GLY A 38 -5.02 28.46 2.02
C GLY A 38 -3.55 28.03 2.01
N VAL A 39 -3.25 26.74 2.21
CA VAL A 39 -1.87 26.26 2.08
C VAL A 39 -1.58 25.80 0.65
N SER A 40 -0.91 26.63 -0.14
CA SER A 40 -0.43 26.28 -1.48
C SER A 40 0.78 25.35 -1.37
N ARG A 41 0.51 24.04 -1.31
CA ARG A 41 1.54 22.99 -1.18
C ARG A 41 1.97 22.46 -2.54
N LEU A 42 2.63 23.33 -3.31
CA LEU A 42 3.17 23.03 -4.65
C LEU A 42 4.55 22.37 -4.61
N SER A 43 5.07 22.01 -3.43
CA SER A 43 6.37 21.36 -3.32
C SER A 43 6.32 19.92 -3.84
N ARG A 44 7.48 19.44 -4.31
CA ARG A 44 7.65 18.07 -4.83
C ARG A 44 7.32 17.01 -3.77
N GLU A 45 7.66 17.29 -2.52
CA GLU A 45 7.41 16.45 -1.36
C GLU A 45 5.91 16.26 -1.12
N TRP A 46 5.14 17.36 -1.17
CA TRP A 46 3.70 17.33 -1.00
C TRP A 46 2.99 16.61 -2.14
N PHE A 47 3.49 16.75 -3.37
CA PHE A 47 3.01 15.97 -4.51
C PHE A 47 3.23 14.46 -4.28
N HIS A 48 4.39 14.06 -3.75
CA HIS A 48 4.68 12.66 -3.43
C HIS A 48 3.72 12.11 -2.36
N VAL A 49 3.51 12.86 -1.27
CA VAL A 49 2.56 12.50 -0.21
C VAL A 49 1.17 12.29 -0.80
N ARG A 50 0.66 13.24 -1.59
CA ARG A 50 -0.66 13.13 -2.26
C ARG A 50 -0.75 11.91 -3.16
N ASN A 51 0.30 11.60 -3.92
CA ASN A 51 0.33 10.42 -4.77
C ASN A 51 0.30 9.11 -3.98
N VAL A 52 0.99 9.03 -2.84
CA VAL A 52 0.94 7.86 -1.96
C VAL A 52 -0.47 7.67 -1.42
N VAL A 53 -1.11 8.73 -0.91
CA VAL A 53 -2.50 8.67 -0.41
C VAL A 53 -3.44 8.20 -1.52
N ARG A 54 -3.34 8.78 -2.72
CA ARG A 54 -4.15 8.40 -3.88
C ARG A 54 -3.94 6.93 -4.25
N ARG A 55 -2.68 6.46 -4.32
CA ARG A 55 -2.34 5.06 -4.61
C ARG A 55 -2.98 4.13 -3.59
N ASN A 56 -2.82 4.42 -2.29
CA ASN A 56 -3.34 3.59 -1.21
C ASN A 56 -4.88 3.55 -1.22
N TYR A 57 -5.53 4.70 -1.46
CA TYR A 57 -6.99 4.74 -1.64
C TYR A 57 -7.45 3.87 -2.81
N CYS A 58 -6.76 3.93 -3.95
CA CYS A 58 -7.05 3.07 -5.10
C CYS A 58 -6.86 1.59 -4.76
N LEU A 59 -5.81 1.22 -4.02
CA LEU A 59 -5.58 -0.16 -3.58
C LEU A 59 -6.69 -0.65 -2.65
N VAL A 60 -7.05 0.14 -1.63
CA VAL A 60 -8.14 -0.19 -0.72
C VAL A 60 -9.47 -0.36 -1.46
N THR A 61 -9.77 0.52 -2.42
CA THR A 61 -11.00 0.42 -3.22
C THR A 61 -11.03 -0.87 -4.03
N ARG A 62 -9.94 -1.20 -4.72
CA ARG A 62 -9.84 -2.43 -5.52
C ARG A 62 -9.90 -3.69 -4.65
N ALA A 63 -9.18 -3.70 -3.54
CA ALA A 63 -9.22 -4.79 -2.57
C ALA A 63 -10.62 -5.00 -2.00
N ALA A 64 -11.34 -3.91 -1.69
CA ALA A 64 -12.71 -3.98 -1.21
C ALA A 64 -13.67 -4.58 -2.25
N HIS A 65 -13.55 -4.19 -3.53
CA HIS A 65 -14.32 -4.81 -4.61
C HIS A 65 -14.06 -6.31 -4.76
N PHE A 66 -12.81 -6.74 -4.55
CA PHE A 66 -12.48 -8.15 -4.57
C PHE A 66 -13.06 -8.89 -3.36
N ALA A 67 -12.83 -8.39 -2.15
CA ALA A 67 -13.29 -9.00 -0.91
C ALA A 67 -14.82 -9.10 -0.85
N ALA A 68 -15.53 -8.04 -1.24
CA ALA A 68 -16.99 -8.01 -1.33
C ALA A 68 -17.55 -8.79 -2.53
N GLY A 69 -16.72 -9.50 -3.29
CA GLY A 69 -17.16 -10.33 -4.42
C GLY A 69 -17.66 -9.57 -5.65
N ARG A 70 -17.58 -8.23 -5.67
CA ARG A 70 -18.08 -7.38 -6.77
C ARG A 70 -17.20 -7.41 -8.02
N ASN A 71 -15.89 -7.64 -7.87
CA ASN A 71 -14.95 -7.73 -9.00
C ASN A 71 -13.82 -8.72 -8.71
N ARG A 72 -13.77 -9.83 -9.46
CA ARG A 72 -12.78 -10.91 -9.28
C ARG A 72 -11.55 -10.79 -10.20
N SER A 73 -11.29 -9.61 -10.76
CA SER A 73 -10.12 -9.39 -11.62
C SER A 73 -8.80 -9.58 -10.85
N ARG A 74 -7.75 -10.01 -11.58
CA ARG A 74 -6.39 -10.18 -11.06
C ARG A 74 -5.87 -8.92 -10.37
N HIS A 75 -6.14 -7.74 -10.94
CA HIS A 75 -5.68 -6.47 -10.39
C HIS A 75 -6.34 -6.13 -9.04
N CYS A 76 -7.60 -6.53 -8.83
CA CYS A 76 -8.29 -6.33 -7.56
C CYS A 76 -7.81 -7.34 -6.50
N ALA A 77 -7.58 -8.59 -6.90
CA ALA A 77 -6.98 -9.61 -6.05
C ALA A 77 -5.57 -9.21 -5.56
N GLN A 78 -4.72 -8.71 -6.46
CA GLN A 78 -3.36 -8.26 -6.13
C GLN A 78 -3.33 -7.06 -5.18
N ALA A 79 -4.38 -6.25 -5.18
CA ALA A 79 -4.47 -5.11 -4.28
C ALA A 79 -4.78 -5.53 -2.83
N LEU A 80 -5.25 -6.76 -2.59
CA LEU A 80 -5.67 -7.22 -1.27
C LEU A 80 -4.49 -7.38 -0.30
N GLU A 81 -3.44 -8.05 -0.73
CA GLU A 81 -2.30 -8.40 0.14
C GLU A 81 -1.64 -7.16 0.79
N PRO A 82 -1.33 -6.06 0.07
CA PRO A 82 -0.70 -4.88 0.68
C PRO A 82 -1.57 -4.12 1.68
N VAL A 83 -2.89 -4.24 1.60
CA VAL A 83 -3.84 -3.48 2.44
C VAL A 83 -4.68 -4.35 3.36
N ALA A 84 -4.42 -5.66 3.46
CA ALA A 84 -5.23 -6.60 4.21
C ALA A 84 -5.35 -6.25 5.70
N SER A 85 -4.33 -5.63 6.28
CA SER A 85 -4.32 -5.16 7.68
C SER A 85 -4.87 -3.74 7.86
N SER A 86 -5.30 -3.07 6.79
CA SER A 86 -5.78 -1.70 6.85
C SER A 86 -7.20 -1.64 7.42
N THR A 87 -7.38 -0.86 8.50
CA THR A 87 -8.72 -0.57 9.04
C THR A 87 -9.62 0.16 8.02
N ALA A 88 -9.02 0.85 7.06
CA ALA A 88 -9.77 1.48 5.98
C ALA A 88 -10.34 0.47 4.98
N LEU A 89 -9.67 -0.68 4.80
CA LEU A 89 -10.20 -1.78 4.01
C LEU A 89 -11.41 -2.40 4.70
N VAL A 90 -11.33 -2.66 6.01
CA VAL A 90 -12.43 -3.22 6.79
C VAL A 90 -13.67 -2.33 6.70
N ALA A 91 -13.54 -1.04 7.00
CA ALA A 91 -14.64 -0.08 6.90
C ALA A 91 -15.24 -0.07 5.48
N LYS A 92 -14.40 -0.04 4.44
CA LYS A 92 -14.88 -0.01 3.07
C LYS A 92 -15.58 -1.30 2.63
N VAL A 93 -15.12 -2.46 3.10
CA VAL A 93 -15.78 -3.75 2.83
C VAL A 93 -17.10 -3.84 3.60
N SER A 94 -17.11 -3.43 4.86
CA SER A 94 -18.29 -3.32 5.72
C SER A 94 -19.39 -2.50 5.03
N ASP A 95 -19.06 -1.28 4.60
CA ASP A 95 -19.98 -0.39 3.89
C ASP A 95 -20.44 -0.99 2.55
N MET A 96 -19.52 -1.55 1.77
CA MET A 96 -19.82 -2.08 0.44
C MET A 96 -20.64 -3.36 0.46
N ALA A 97 -20.40 -4.27 1.41
CA ALA A 97 -21.17 -5.50 1.54
C ALA A 97 -22.40 -5.31 2.44
N SER A 98 -22.53 -4.16 3.10
CA SER A 98 -23.58 -3.88 4.10
C SER A 98 -23.59 -4.94 5.21
N VAL A 99 -22.40 -5.26 5.70
CA VAL A 99 -22.14 -6.26 6.74
C VAL A 99 -21.53 -5.59 7.96
N SER A 100 -21.41 -6.33 9.06
CA SER A 100 -20.67 -5.85 10.24
C SER A 100 -19.15 -5.79 9.98
N GLU A 101 -18.42 -5.00 10.77
CA GLU A 101 -16.95 -4.94 10.67
C GLU A 101 -16.31 -6.32 10.94
N GLY A 102 -16.88 -7.11 11.85
CA GLY A 102 -16.40 -8.46 12.14
C GLY A 102 -16.51 -9.40 10.94
N GLU A 103 -17.66 -9.38 10.25
CA GLU A 103 -17.86 -10.13 9.02
C GLU A 103 -16.94 -9.64 7.90
N ALA A 104 -16.75 -8.32 7.77
CA ALA A 104 -15.82 -7.74 6.80
C ALA A 104 -14.38 -8.23 7.03
N VAL A 105 -13.93 -8.34 8.29
CA VAL A 105 -12.61 -8.89 8.64
C VAL A 105 -12.50 -10.35 8.21
N GLU A 106 -13.51 -11.17 8.49
CA GLU A 106 -13.49 -12.59 8.09
C GLU A 106 -13.51 -12.74 6.56
N MET A 107 -14.32 -11.96 5.84
CA MET A 107 -14.30 -11.93 4.37
C MET A 107 -12.91 -11.61 3.84
N ILE A 108 -12.23 -10.61 4.39
CA ILE A 108 -10.86 -10.24 3.98
C ILE A 108 -9.89 -11.41 4.26
N ARG A 109 -9.98 -12.03 5.45
CA ARG A 109 -9.13 -13.16 5.86
C ARG A 109 -9.31 -14.38 4.95
N GLU A 110 -10.55 -14.75 4.65
CA GLU A 110 -10.86 -15.88 3.76
C GLU A 110 -10.33 -15.66 2.34
N ASN A 111 -10.55 -14.47 1.79
CA ASN A 111 -10.04 -14.11 0.47
C ASN A 111 -8.50 -14.13 0.44
N LEU A 112 -7.84 -13.63 1.48
CA LEU A 112 -6.38 -13.66 1.59
C LEU A 112 -5.86 -15.11 1.68
N ARG A 113 -6.50 -15.95 2.50
CA ARG A 113 -6.16 -17.38 2.63
C ARG A 113 -6.33 -18.12 1.31
N SER A 114 -7.41 -17.85 0.57
CA SER A 114 -7.66 -18.41 -0.76
C SER A 114 -6.56 -18.04 -1.76
N LEU A 115 -6.14 -16.76 -1.78
CA LEU A 115 -5.05 -16.31 -2.64
C LEU A 115 -3.72 -16.99 -2.28
N GLN A 116 -3.39 -17.06 -0.99
CA GLN A 116 -2.16 -17.71 -0.52
C GLN A 116 -2.16 -19.21 -0.82
N SER A 117 -3.29 -19.89 -0.64
CA SER A 117 -3.45 -21.31 -0.99
C SER A 117 -3.25 -21.55 -2.48
N ARG A 118 -3.84 -20.71 -3.34
CA ARG A 118 -3.67 -20.80 -4.80
C ARG A 118 -2.22 -20.54 -5.22
N LEU A 119 -1.55 -19.57 -4.62
CA LEU A 119 -0.13 -19.31 -4.85
C LEU A 119 0.74 -20.48 -4.37
N GLY A 120 0.41 -21.09 -3.24
CA GLY A 120 1.06 -22.29 -2.71
C GLY A 120 0.92 -23.46 -3.68
N TYR A 121 -0.28 -23.72 -4.20
CA TYR A 121 -0.51 -24.73 -5.22
C TYR A 121 0.30 -24.47 -6.50
N LEU A 122 0.30 -23.23 -7.00
CA LEU A 122 1.07 -22.87 -8.21
C LEU A 122 2.59 -22.99 -8.01
N ARG A 123 3.10 -22.77 -6.80
CA ARG A 123 4.51 -23.05 -6.46
C ARG A 123 4.79 -24.54 -6.38
N ALA A 124 3.92 -25.32 -5.72
CA ALA A 124 4.06 -26.77 -5.59
C ALA A 124 3.97 -27.48 -6.96
N ALA A 125 3.11 -27.00 -7.85
CA ALA A 125 2.99 -27.45 -9.23
C ALA A 125 4.14 -26.96 -10.14
N GLY A 126 5.13 -26.23 -9.61
CA GLY A 126 6.30 -25.76 -10.36
C GLY A 126 6.02 -24.63 -11.36
N VAL A 127 4.80 -24.08 -11.38
CA VAL A 127 4.38 -23.02 -12.31
C VAL A 127 5.04 -21.67 -11.95
N ILE A 128 5.25 -21.41 -10.66
CA ILE A 128 5.96 -20.23 -10.17
C ILE A 128 7.39 -20.65 -9.79
N ARG A 129 8.35 -20.44 -10.69
CA ARG A 129 9.78 -20.53 -10.34
C ARG A 129 10.18 -19.29 -9.54
N ASN A 130 10.67 -19.48 -8.32
CA ASN A 130 11.22 -18.44 -7.44
C ASN A 130 12.17 -17.51 -8.22
N THR A 131 11.67 -16.37 -8.68
CA THR A 131 12.47 -15.34 -9.34
C THR A 131 12.73 -14.21 -8.35
N LEU A 132 13.56 -14.51 -7.35
CA LEU A 132 14.29 -13.50 -6.58
C LEU A 132 15.72 -13.99 -6.38
N ARG A 133 16.50 -14.03 -7.47
CA ARG A 133 17.94 -13.83 -7.34
C ARG A 133 18.14 -12.32 -7.18
N LEU A 134 18.19 -11.86 -5.94
CA LEU A 134 18.79 -10.56 -5.65
C LEU A 134 20.27 -10.69 -6.02
N ALA A 135 20.67 -10.16 -7.18
CA ALA A 135 22.07 -10.00 -7.50
C ALA A 135 22.64 -9.02 -6.48
N ARG A 136 23.34 -9.53 -5.46
CA ARG A 136 24.33 -8.74 -4.73
C ARG A 136 25.40 -8.42 -5.77
N THR A 137 25.33 -7.23 -6.36
CA THR A 137 26.45 -6.66 -7.09
C THR A 137 27.51 -6.29 -6.04
N SER A 138 28.29 -7.28 -5.60
CA SER A 138 29.65 -7.02 -5.16
C SER A 138 30.44 -6.65 -6.40
N GLY A 139 30.48 -5.35 -6.73
CA GLY A 139 31.37 -4.84 -7.76
C GLY A 139 32.82 -5.08 -7.35
N PRO A 140 33.69 -5.55 -8.27
CA PRO A 140 35.11 -5.72 -7.97
C PRO A 140 35.79 -4.36 -7.76
N ALA A 141 36.79 -4.37 -6.86
CA ALA A 141 37.59 -3.21 -6.47
C ALA A 141 38.25 -2.51 -7.67
N PRO A 142 38.49 -1.18 -7.59
CA PRO A 142 39.10 -0.43 -8.69
C PRO A 142 40.55 -0.85 -8.92
N PRO A 143 41.04 -0.84 -10.17
CA PRO A 143 42.42 -1.17 -10.48
C PRO A 143 43.35 -0.09 -9.90
N THR A 144 44.31 -0.53 -9.10
CA THR A 144 45.50 0.24 -8.73
C THR A 144 46.24 0.65 -9.99
N GLY A 145 46.27 1.94 -10.29
CA GLY A 145 47.15 2.49 -11.29
C GLY A 145 48.60 2.38 -10.86
N GLN A 146 49.49 2.23 -11.84
CA GLN A 146 50.74 2.98 -11.92
C GLN A 146 51.33 2.84 -13.34
N PRO A 147 52.18 3.81 -13.74
CA PRO A 147 52.34 4.28 -15.13
C PRO A 147 53.12 3.36 -16.07
#